data_AF-A0A0J0V4T6-F1
#
_entry.id   AF-A0A0J0V4T6-F1
#
_cell.length_a   1.000
_cell.length_b   1.000
_cell.length_c   1.000
_cell.angle_alpha   90.00
_cell.angle_beta   90.00
_cell.angle_gamma   90.00
#
_symmetry.space_group_name_H-M   'P 1'
#
loop_
_entity.id
_entity.type
_entity.pdbx_description
1 polymer ?
#
loop_
_entity_poly.entity_id
_entity_poly.type
_entity_poly.pdbx_seq_one_letter_code
_entity_poly.pdbx_strand_id
1 'polypeptide(L)' 'AIRERGVASSVDEREVGSAAVAAPIFDIRGEVGACLSVSGPAHRFTREVMEQFERLVKEGAQAISEKLGYRP' A
#
# COMPACT_ATOMS: atom_id res chain seq x y z
N ALA A 1 -1.35 11.02 -9.38
CA ALA A 1 -0.40 9.92 -9.06
C ALA A 1 -0.93 8.98 -7.96
N ILE A 2 -0.73 9.24 -6.66
CA ILE A 2 -1.09 8.27 -5.58
C ILE A 2 -2.59 7.95 -5.59
N ARG A 3 -3.47 8.97 -5.61
CA ARG A 3 -4.93 8.79 -5.61
C ARG A 3 -5.44 7.97 -6.80
N GLU A 4 -4.82 8.13 -7.97
CA GLU A 4 -5.19 7.39 -9.19
C GLU A 4 -4.68 5.94 -9.16
N ARG A 5 -3.46 5.73 -8.65
CA ARG A 5 -2.85 4.40 -8.56
C ARG A 5 -3.42 3.57 -7.41
N GLY A 6 -3.87 4.22 -6.34
CA GLY A 6 -4.36 3.58 -5.11
C GLY A 6 -3.24 2.98 -4.24
N VAL A 7 -1.99 3.38 -4.50
CA VAL A 7 -0.79 2.93 -3.77
C VAL A 7 0.20 4.07 -3.63
N ALA A 8 0.98 4.03 -2.55
CA ALA A 8 2.13 4.87 -2.32
C ALA A 8 3.37 4.00 -2.08
N SER A 9 4.53 4.46 -2.54
CA SER A 9 5.82 3.83 -2.30
C SER A 9 6.81 4.86 -1.75
N SER A 10 7.78 4.39 -0.96
CA SER A 10 8.86 5.20 -0.41
C SER A 10 10.18 4.42 -0.48
N VAL A 11 11.28 5.12 -0.74
CA VAL A 11 12.65 4.56 -0.76
C VAL A 11 13.59 5.59 -0.15
N ASP A 12 14.33 5.19 0.88
CA ASP A 12 15.30 6.02 1.63
C ASP A 12 14.71 7.31 2.23
N GLU A 13 13.38 7.41 2.32
CA GLU A 13 12.70 8.61 2.82
C GLU A 13 12.66 8.66 4.35
N ARG A 14 12.35 7.54 5.01
CA ARG A 14 12.27 7.45 6.48
C ARG A 14 13.63 7.17 7.10
N GLU A 15 14.37 6.27 6.49
CA GLU A 15 15.69 5.80 6.90
C GLU A 15 16.43 5.33 5.66
N VAL A 16 17.72 5.64 5.59
CA VAL A 16 18.58 5.21 4.49
C VAL A 16 18.65 3.69 4.46
N GLY A 17 18.45 3.10 3.28
CA GLY A 17 18.39 1.67 3.05
C GLY A 17 17.01 1.06 3.31
N SER A 18 15.95 1.85 3.51
CA SER A 18 14.59 1.36 3.77
C SER A 18 13.65 1.67 2.61
N ALA A 19 12.78 0.72 2.27
CA ALA A 19 11.72 0.91 1.29
C ALA A 19 10.39 0.36 1.82
N ALA A 20 9.28 0.94 1.35
CA ALA A 20 7.94 0.50 1.70
C ALA A 20 6.94 0.77 0.58
N VAL A 21 5.87 -0.04 0.55
CA VAL A 21 4.69 0.13 -0.30
C VAL A 21 3.44 0.05 0.58
N ALA A 22 2.47 0.95 0.37
CA ALA A 22 1.24 1.01 1.15
C ALA A 22 0.00 1.28 0.28
N ALA A 23 -1.15 0.79 0.71
CA ALA A 23 -2.47 1.08 0.14
C ALA A 23 -3.49 1.45 1.25
N PRO A 24 -4.43 2.37 0.98
CA PRO A 24 -5.42 2.79 1.96
C PRO A 24 -6.45 1.68 2.21
N ILE A 25 -6.92 1.61 3.46
CA ILE A 25 -8.07 0.81 3.86
C ILE A 25 -9.22 1.77 4.12
N PHE A 26 -10.34 1.55 3.44
CA PHE A 26 -11.54 2.36 3.55
C PHE A 26 -12.52 1.74 4.54
N ASP A 27 -13.17 2.60 5.32
CA ASP A 27 -14.28 2.20 6.18
C ASP A 27 -15.62 2.18 5.42
N ILE A 28 -16.70 1.87 6.13
CA ILE A 28 -18.07 1.85 5.57
C ILE A 28 -18.55 3.22 5.06
N ARG A 29 -17.92 4.32 5.48
CA ARG A 29 -18.24 5.68 5.02
C ARG A 29 -17.41 6.09 3.80
N GLY A 30 -16.48 5.23 3.35
CA GLY A 30 -15.54 5.56 2.28
C GLY A 30 -14.37 6.42 2.75
N GLU A 31 -14.17 6.54 4.06
CA GLU A 31 -13.07 7.32 4.63
C GLU A 31 -11.85 6.44 4.89
N VAL A 32 -10.65 7.02 4.75
CA VAL A 32 -9.39 6.30 5.02
C VAL A 32 -9.12 6.28 6.52
N GLY A 33 -9.43 5.16 7.18
CA GLY A 33 -9.18 4.96 8.61
C GLY A 33 -7.87 4.23 8.92
N ALA A 34 -7.29 3.53 7.93
CA ALA A 34 -6.07 2.74 8.09
C ALA A 34 -5.34 2.56 6.74
N CYS A 35 -4.19 1.89 6.77
CA CYS A 35 -3.51 1.41 5.56
C CYS A 35 -2.88 0.03 5.79
N LEU A 36 -2.70 -0.72 4.71
CA LEU A 36 -1.87 -1.91 4.69
C LEU A 36 -0.51 -1.54 4.08
N SER A 37 0.60 -1.97 4.70
CA SER A 37 1.94 -1.71 4.18
C SER A 37 2.87 -2.91 4.29
N VAL A 38 3.81 -3.00 3.37
CA VAL A 38 4.95 -3.92 3.41
C VAL A 38 6.22 -3.08 3.33
N SER A 39 7.16 -3.33 4.24
CA SER A 39 8.43 -2.59 4.33
C SER A 39 9.62 -3.52 4.48
N GLY A 40 10.79 -3.07 4.03
CA GLY A 40 12.03 -3.81 4.20
C GLY A 40 13.24 -3.09 3.61
N PRO A 41 14.41 -3.75 3.60
CA PRO A 41 15.63 -3.21 3.04
C PRO A 41 15.47 -2.85 1.55
N ALA A 42 15.86 -1.63 1.16
CA ALA A 42 15.71 -1.09 -0.18
C ALA A 42 16.36 -1.97 -1.26
N HIS A 43 17.50 -2.61 -0.97
CA HIS A 43 18.18 -3.50 -1.91
C HIS A 43 17.36 -4.77 -2.29
N ARG A 44 16.33 -5.12 -1.51
CA ARG A 44 15.39 -6.22 -1.82
C ARG A 44 14.15 -5.74 -2.57
N PHE A 45 13.92 -4.44 -2.62
CA PHE A 45 12.77 -3.81 -3.25
C PHE A 45 13.16 -3.39 -4.67
N THR A 46 13.53 -4.37 -5.52
CA THR A 46 13.78 -4.12 -6.95
C THR A 46 12.50 -3.63 -7.62
N ARG A 47 12.61 -3.06 -8.82
CA ARG A 47 11.44 -2.57 -9.56
C ARG A 47 10.36 -3.65 -9.72
N GLU A 48 10.74 -4.87 -10.08
CA GLU A 48 9.82 -5.99 -10.30
C GLU A 48 9.14 -6.40 -8.99
N VAL A 49 9.89 -6.42 -7.89
CA VAL A 49 9.36 -6.73 -6.55
C VAL A 49 8.41 -5.61 -6.07
N MET A 50 8.75 -4.36 -6.35
CA MET A 50 7.89 -3.21 -6.04
C MET A 50 6.55 -3.30 -6.78
N GLU A 51 6.56 -3.58 -8.08
CA GLU A 51 5.34 -3.75 -8.88
C GLU A 51 4.48 -4.91 -8.34
N GLN A 52 5.10 -6.01 -7.90
CA GLN A 52 4.40 -7.13 -7.25
C GLN A 52 3.78 -6.72 -5.90
N PHE A 53 4.53 -6.03 -5.05
CA PHE A 53 4.03 -5.57 -3.75
C PHE A 53 2.94 -4.52 -3.88
N GLU A 54 3.04 -3.60 -4.84
CA GLU A 54 1.96 -2.64 -5.12
C GLU A 54 0.65 -3.35 -5.45
N ARG A 55 0.69 -4.39 -6.29
CA ARG A 55 -0.50 -5.21 -6.58
C ARG A 55 -1.04 -5.90 -5.33
N LEU A 56 -0.18 -6.63 -4.62
CA LEU A 56 -0.58 -7.44 -3.45
C LEU A 56 -1.13 -6.59 -2.30
N VAL A 57 -0.49 -5.46 -2.01
CA VAL A 57 -0.91 -4.55 -0.95
C VAL A 57 -2.24 -3.88 -1.31
N LYS A 58 -2.44 -3.50 -2.58
CA LYS A 58 -3.72 -2.96 -3.06
C LYS A 58 -4.85 -3.97 -2.95
N GLU A 59 -4.64 -5.21 -3.42
CA GLU A 59 -5.61 -6.30 -3.31
C GLU A 59 -5.94 -6.63 -1.85
N GLY A 60 -4.92 -6.70 -0.99
CA GLY A 60 -5.09 -6.95 0.43
C GLY A 60 -5.85 -5.84 1.15
N ALA A 61 -5.52 -4.58 0.88
CA ALA A 61 -6.22 -3.44 1.46
C ALA A 61 -7.68 -3.35 0.99
N GLN A 62 -7.95 -3.65 -0.28
CA GLN A 62 -9.31 -3.74 -0.82
C GLN A 62 -10.11 -4.85 -0.14
N ALA A 63 -9.54 -6.04 0.02
CA ALA A 63 -10.20 -7.16 0.69
C ALA A 63 -10.51 -6.87 2.17
N ILE A 64 -9.65 -6.12 2.86
CA ILE A 64 -9.92 -5.65 4.23
C ILE A 64 -11.06 -4.62 4.21
N SER A 65 -11.01 -3.65 3.30
CA SER A 65 -12.04 -2.61 3.16
C SER A 65 -13.43 -3.23 2.93
N GLU A 66 -13.53 -4.22 2.04
CA GLU A 66 -14.78 -4.95 1.78
C GLU A 66 -15.33 -5.69 3.01
N LYS A 67 -14.44 -6.23 3.86
CA LYS A 67 -14.82 -6.85 5.14
C LYS A 67 -15.25 -5.83 6.18
N LEU A 68 -14.75 -4.60 6.11
CA LEU A 68 -15.17 -3.46 6.93
C LEU A 68 -16.48 -2.82 6.44
N GLY A 69 -17.06 -3.31 5.33
CA GLY A 69 -18.32 -2.82 4.78
C GLY A 69 -18.17 -1.77 3.68
N TYR A 70 -16.94 -1.47 3.24
CA TYR A 70 -16.73 -0.59 2.09
C TYR A 70 -17.31 -1.19 0.80
N ARG A 71 -17.95 -0.34 0.01
CA ARG A 71 -18.49 -0.63 -1.32
C ARG A 71 -18.09 0.54 -2.24
N PRO A 72 -17.29 0.28 -3.31
CA PRO A 72 -16.86 1.31 -4.25
C PRO A 72 -18.00 1.96 -5.03
#